data_AF-A0A9W7WZ18-F1
#
_entry.id   AF-A0A9W7WZ18-F1
#
_cell.length_a   1.000
_cell.length_b   1.000
_cell.length_c   1.000
_cell.angle_alpha   90.00
_cell.angle_beta   90.00
_cell.angle_gamma   90.00
#
_symmetry.space_group_name_H-M   'P 1'
#
loop_
_entity.id
_entity.type
_entity.pdbx_description
1 polymer ?
#
loop_
_entity_poly.entity_id
_entity_poly.type
_entity_poly.pdbx_seq_one_letter_code
_entity_poly.pdbx_strand_id
1 'polypeptide(L)' 'MCSFGSLTAACLELAQKYDPQTEDAQRMWIYEVTGRAIPDNFMEGLKDGVLLCE' A
#
# COMPACT_ATOMS: atom_id res chain seq x y z
N MET A 1 -15.69 -1.62 -18.07
CA MET A 1 -14.76 -0.70 -18.76
C MET A 1 -14.95 0.66 -18.11
N CYS A 2 -14.01 1.10 -17.26
CA CYS A 2 -14.15 2.33 -16.49
C CYS A 2 -13.93 3.55 -17.39
N SER A 3 -14.98 4.33 -17.61
CA SER A 3 -14.94 5.64 -18.26
C SER A 3 -14.80 6.72 -17.19
N PHE A 4 -13.61 7.28 -16.95
CA PHE A 4 -13.40 8.60 -16.32
C PHE A 4 -11.95 9.05 -16.53
N GLY A 5 -11.72 9.91 -17.53
CA GLY A 5 -10.42 10.34 -18.06
C GLY A 5 -9.60 11.30 -17.20
N SER A 6 -9.45 11.02 -15.90
CA SER A 6 -8.55 11.78 -15.01
C SER A 6 -7.81 10.90 -13.98
N LEU A 7 -8.35 9.74 -13.61
CA LEU A 7 -7.69 8.84 -12.64
C LEU A 7 -6.56 7.98 -13.24
N THR A 8 -6.54 7.77 -14.56
CA THR A 8 -5.57 6.86 -15.19
C THR A 8 -4.13 7.37 -15.09
N ALA A 9 -3.89 8.67 -15.25
CA ALA A 9 -2.53 9.22 -15.18
C ALA A 9 -1.97 9.13 -13.75
N ALA A 10 -2.75 9.54 -12.75
CA ALA A 10 -2.32 9.48 -11.35
C ALA A 10 -2.09 8.04 -10.87
N CYS A 11 -2.98 7.10 -11.22
CA CYS A 11 -2.79 5.69 -10.89
C CYS A 11 -1.59 5.08 -11.61
N LEU A 12 -1.31 5.47 -12.87
CA LEU A 12 -0.16 4.98 -13.63
C LEU A 12 1.15 5.54 -13.06
N GLU A 13 1.21 6.83 -12.73
CA GLU A 13 2.41 7.44 -12.13
C GLU A 13 2.73 6.85 -10.75
N LEU A 14 1.71 6.52 -9.95
CA LEU A 14 1.91 5.85 -8.67
C LEU A 14 2.34 4.39 -8.85
N ALA A 15 1.74 3.67 -9.80
CA ALA A 15 2.15 2.31 -10.13
C ALA A 15 3.59 2.25 -10.66
N GLN A 16 4.04 3.26 -11.41
CA GLN A 16 5.43 3.38 -11.87
C GLN A 16 6.42 3.71 -10.75
N LYS A 17 5.95 4.29 -9.64
CA LYS A 17 6.76 4.60 -8.45
C LYS A 17 6.68 3.51 -7.38
N TYR A 18 5.83 2.51 -7.59
CA TYR A 18 5.63 1.44 -6.64
C TYR A 18 6.76 0.42 -6.79
N ASP A 19 7.68 0.45 -5.84
CA ASP A 19 8.83 -0.45 -5.80
C ASP A 19 8.54 -1.59 -4.82
N PRO A 20 8.45 -2.86 -5.27
CA PRO A 20 8.12 -3.99 -4.40
C PRO A 20 9.18 -4.22 -3.30
N GLN A 21 10.42 -3.74 -3.48
CA GLN A 21 11.43 -3.77 -2.42
C GLN A 21 11.07 -2.81 -1.28
N THR A 22 10.44 -1.69 -1.60
CA THR A 22 9.95 -0.73 -0.61
C THR A 22 8.75 -1.30 0.15
N GLU A 23 7.87 -2.08 -0.52
CA GLU A 23 6.76 -2.77 0.15
C GLU A 23 7.26 -3.72 1.25
N ASP A 24 8.27 -4.55 0.95
CA ASP A 24 8.78 -5.53 1.90
C ASP A 24 9.43 -4.85 3.12
N ALA A 25 10.21 -3.80 2.89
CA ALA A 25 10.77 -2.98 3.96
C ALA A 25 9.68 -2.31 4.83
N GLN A 26 8.61 -1.81 4.20
CA GLN A 26 7.47 -1.23 4.92
C GLN A 26 6.69 -2.29 5.70
N ARG A 27 6.49 -3.50 5.16
CA ARG A 27 5.88 -4.61 5.87
C ARG A 27 6.65 -4.95 7.14
N MET A 28 7.97 -5.06 7.03
CA MET A 28 8.82 -5.32 8.19
C MET A 28 8.72 -4.19 9.21
N TRP A 29 8.86 -2.94 8.79
CA TRP A 29 8.79 -1.80 9.70
C TRP A 29 7.45 -1.70 10.44
N ILE A 30 6.33 -1.88 9.74
CA ILE A 30 4.99 -1.87 10.36
C ILE A 30 4.86 -3.02 11.36
N TYR A 31 5.36 -4.22 11.03
CA TYR A 31 5.39 -5.34 11.96
C TYR A 31 6.25 -5.03 13.20
N GLU A 32 7.42 -4.42 13.03
CA GLU A 32 8.30 -4.05 14.14
C GLU A 32 7.69 -2.98 15.06
N VAL A 33 6.95 -2.01 14.50
CA VAL A 33 6.33 -0.92 15.26
C VAL A 33 5.02 -1.36 15.93
N THR A 34 4.16 -2.09 15.21
CA THR A 34 2.81 -2.45 15.70
C THR A 34 2.71 -3.88 16.26
N GLY A 35 3.68 -4.74 15.97
CA GLY A 35 3.62 -6.18 16.28
C GLY A 35 2.59 -6.96 15.46
N ARG A 36 1.94 -6.34 14.47
CA ARG A 36 0.88 -6.95 13.66
C ARG A 36 1.39 -7.28 12.26
N ALA A 37 1.12 -8.51 11.81
CA ALA A 37 1.46 -8.94 10.46
C ALA A 37 0.47 -8.35 9.45
N ILE A 38 0.99 -7.82 8.34
CA ILE A 38 0.18 -7.37 7.21
C ILE A 38 -0.18 -8.60 6.35
N PRO A 39 -1.43 -8.74 5.90
CA PRO A 39 -1.82 -9.81 4.98
C PRO A 39 -1.06 -9.76 3.64
N ASP A 40 -1.07 -10.86 2.88
CA ASP A 40 -0.42 -10.98 1.55
C ASP A 40 -0.76 -9.82 0.59
N ASN A 41 -1.97 -9.28 0.73
CA ASN A 41 -2.41 -8.09 0.02
C ASN A 41 -2.16 -6.84 0.88
N PHE A 42 -0.98 -6.24 0.71
CA PHE A 42 -0.53 -5.08 1.48
C PHE A 42 -1.51 -3.90 1.46
N MET A 43 -2.03 -3.56 0.28
CA MET A 43 -2.97 -2.43 0.13
C MET A 43 -4.27 -2.67 0.88
N GLU A 44 -4.81 -3.89 0.84
CA GLU A 44 -6.01 -4.24 1.63
C GLU A 44 -5.72 -4.22 3.14
N GLY A 45 -4.54 -4.67 3.56
CA GLY A 45 -4.13 -4.61 4.97
C GLY A 45 -4.02 -3.19 5.54
N LEU A 46 -3.64 -2.22 4.69
CA LEU A 46 -3.52 -0.80 5.08
C LEU A 46 -4.80 0.01 4.88
N LYS A 47 -5.81 -0.56 4.20
CA LYS A 47 -7.03 0.14 3.77
C LYS A 47 -7.86 0.68 4.93
N ASP A 48 -7.95 -0.08 6.01
CA ASP A 48 -8.69 0.33 7.22
C ASP A 48 -7.94 1.40 8.03
N GLY A 49 -6.66 1.67 7.73
CA GLY A 49 -5.84 2.67 8.42
C GLY A 49 -5.50 2.35 9.88
N VAL A 50 -6.11 1.32 10.48
CA VAL A 50 -5.89 0.91 11.88
C VAL A 50 -4.42 0.57 12.14
N LEU A 51 -3.74 -0.07 11.20
CA LEU A 51 -2.31 -0.40 11.31
C LEU A 51 -1.38 0.82 11.23
N LEU A 52 -1.88 1.98 10.80
CA LEU A 52 -1.11 3.20 10.60
C LEU A 52 -1.38 4.28 11.68
N CYS A 53 -2.35 4.04 12.57
CA CYS A 53 -2.84 5.02 13.55
C CYS A 53 -2.43 4.70 15.01
N GLU A 54 -1.62 3.66 15.24
CA GLU A 54 -1.05 3.34 16.58
C GLU A 54 0.13 4.26 16.95
#